data_AF-A0A3D3M2L5-F1
#
_entry.id   AF-A0A3D3M2L5-F1
#
_cell.length_a   1.000
_cell.length_b   1.000
_cell.length_c   1.000
_cell.angle_alpha   90.00
_cell.angle_beta   90.00
_cell.angle_gamma   90.00
#
_symmetry.space_group_name_H-M   'P 1'
#
loop_
_entity.id
_entity.type
_entity.pdbx_description
1 polymer ?
#
loop_
_entity_poly.entity_id
_entity_poly.type
_entity_poly.pdbx_seq_one_letter_code
_entity_poly.pdbx_strand_id
1 'polypeptide(L)' 'MPDLQVGERQWSVAPGSNLLDALNEAGCGVPYSCRAGSCHACLVRCLQGEPDDGRPEALSAAQREAGWRLACQ' A
#
# COMPACT_ATOMS: atom_id res chain seq x y z
N MET A 1 2.21 -17.04 0.55
CA MET A 1 1.21 -16.00 0.22
C MET A 1 1.25 -15.00 1.37
N PRO A 2 1.53 -13.71 1.12
CA PRO A 2 1.49 -12.72 2.19
C PRO A 2 0.06 -12.51 2.69
N ASP A 3 -0.08 -12.15 3.96
CA ASP A 3 -1.35 -11.80 4.59
C ASP A 3 -1.43 -10.28 4.78
N LEU A 4 -2.57 -9.70 4.45
CA LEU A 4 -2.89 -8.30 4.72
C LEU A 4 -3.82 -8.21 5.92
N GLN A 5 -3.58 -7.22 6.78
CA GLN A 5 -4.42 -6.93 7.94
C GLN A 5 -4.79 -5.44 7.96
N VAL A 6 -6.08 -5.15 8.07
CA VAL A 6 -6.62 -3.78 8.18
C VAL A 6 -7.70 -3.76 9.26
N GLY A 7 -7.34 -3.22 10.43
CA GLY A 7 -8.18 -3.31 11.62
C GLY A 7 -8.37 -4.76 12.05
N GLU A 8 -9.63 -5.19 12.15
CA GLU A 8 -10.00 -6.58 12.50
C GLU A 8 -10.08 -7.51 11.27
N ARG A 9 -9.93 -6.97 10.06
CA ARG A 9 -9.98 -7.76 8.82
C ARG A 9 -8.60 -8.29 8.47
N GLN A 10 -8.53 -9.57 8.10
CA GLN A 10 -7.32 -10.22 7.61
C GLN A 10 -7.65 -11.14 6.44
N TRP A 11 -6.81 -11.13 5.40
CA TRP A 11 -6.95 -12.02 4.25
C TRP A 11 -5.60 -12.26 3.58
N SER A 12 -5.47 -13.42 2.92
CA SER A 12 -4.27 -13.76 2.15
C SER A 12 -4.37 -13.20 0.72
N VAL A 13 -3.23 -12.78 0.17
CA VAL A 13 -3.12 -12.32 -1.21
C VAL A 13 -2.03 -13.08 -1.96
N ALA A 14 -2.06 -13.05 -3.29
CA ALA A 14 -1.01 -13.65 -4.08
C ALA A 14 0.31 -12.85 -3.91
N PRO A 15 1.48 -13.51 -3.89
CA PRO A 15 2.75 -12.80 -3.96
C PRO A 15 2.81 -11.91 -5.22
N GLY A 16 3.27 -10.67 -5.07
CA GLY A 16 3.29 -9.70 -6.17
C GLY A 16 1.95 -9.05 -6.49
N SER A 17 0.89 -9.29 -5.72
CA SER A 17 -0.35 -8.52 -5.82
C SER A 17 -0.11 -7.04 -5.52
N ASN A 18 -0.74 -6.17 -6.32
CA ASN A 18 -0.73 -4.74 -6.07
C ASN A 18 -1.51 -4.42 -4.79
N LEU A 19 -0.90 -3.64 -3.89
CA LEU A 19 -1.48 -3.37 -2.57
C LEU A 19 -2.80 -2.59 -2.67
N LEU A 20 -2.90 -1.63 -3.59
CA LEU A 20 -4.11 -0.83 -3.80
C LEU A 20 -5.28 -1.70 -4.26
N ASP A 21 -5.05 -2.61 -5.21
CA ASP A 21 -6.09 -3.53 -5.69
C ASP A 21 -6.56 -4.44 -4.56
N ALA A 22 -5.63 -5.08 -3.86
CA ALA A 22 -5.96 -5.98 -2.75
C ALA A 22 -6.76 -5.29 -1.63
N LEU A 23 -6.43 -4.04 -1.30
CA LEU A 23 -7.16 -3.25 -0.30
C LEU A 23 -8.57 -2.88 -0.80
N ASN A 24 -8.71 -2.51 -2.07
CA ASN A 24 -10.01 -2.10 -2.63
C ASN A 24 -10.95 -3.28 -2.89
N GLU A 25 -10.43 -4.43 -3.34
CA GLU A 25 -11.18 -5.68 -3.47
C GLU A 25 -11.72 -6.15 -2.11
N ALA A 26 -10.97 -5.94 -1.02
CA ALA A 26 -11.42 -6.19 0.35
C ALA A 26 -12.37 -5.10 0.90
N GLY A 27 -12.74 -4.11 0.08
CA GLY A 27 -13.67 -3.04 0.45
C GLY A 27 -13.09 -2.01 1.41
N CYS A 28 -11.77 -1.78 1.41
CA CYS A 28 -11.14 -0.76 2.26
C CYS A 28 -11.33 0.67 1.72
N GLY A 29 -11.63 0.84 0.44
CA GLY A 29 -11.94 2.15 -0.16
C GLY A 29 -10.76 3.12 -0.13
N VAL A 30 -9.56 2.66 -0.48
CA VAL A 30 -8.37 3.51 -0.56
C VAL A 30 -8.52 4.46 -1.75
N PRO A 31 -8.45 5.79 -1.55
CA PRO A 31 -8.53 6.74 -2.66
C PRO A 31 -7.37 6.54 -3.63
N TYR A 32 -7.61 6.78 -4.93
CA TYR A 32 -6.57 6.69 -5.94
C TYR A 32 -6.86 7.61 -7.13
N SER A 33 -5.81 7.92 -7.89
CA SER A 33 -5.91 8.72 -9.10
C SER A 33 -4.95 8.23 -10.18
N CYS A 34 -3.67 8.60 -10.14
CA CYS A 34 -2.73 8.33 -11.24
C CYS A 34 -2.33 6.86 -11.41
N ARG A 35 -2.40 6.05 -10.34
CA ARG A 35 -1.87 4.66 -10.26
C ARG A 35 -0.43 4.48 -10.78
N ALA A 36 0.35 5.56 -10.78
CA ALA A 36 1.72 5.62 -11.29
C ALA A 36 2.75 6.00 -10.21
N GLY A 37 2.33 6.02 -8.95
CA GLY A 37 3.22 6.31 -7.82
C GLY A 37 3.68 7.76 -7.71
N SER A 38 2.91 8.75 -8.21
CA SER A 38 3.34 10.17 -8.21
C SER A 38 2.36 11.16 -7.57
N CYS A 39 1.04 10.88 -7.59
CA CYS A 39 0.03 11.86 -7.14
C CYS A 39 -0.29 11.83 -5.63
N HIS A 40 0.23 10.84 -4.91
CA HIS A 40 -0.02 10.59 -3.47
C HIS A 40 -1.48 10.32 -3.06
N ALA A 41 -2.41 10.19 -4.00
CA ALA A 41 -3.81 9.90 -3.69
C ALA A 41 -4.01 8.57 -2.94
N CYS A 42 -3.18 7.55 -3.22
CA CYS A 42 -3.25 6.22 -2.60
C CYS A 42 -2.29 6.05 -1.41
N LEU A 43 -2.01 7.14 -0.69
CA LEU A 43 -1.13 7.10 0.45
C LEU A 43 -1.76 6.29 1.59
N VAL A 44 -1.07 5.25 2.02
CA VAL A 44 -1.45 4.39 3.15
C VAL A 44 -0.29 4.29 4.12
N ARG A 45 -0.59 3.88 5.36
CA ARG A 45 0.44 3.63 6.37
C ARG A 45 0.48 2.15 6.73
N CYS A 46 1.60 1.50 6.43
CA CYS A 46 1.91 0.15 6.90
C CYS A 46 2.41 0.24 8.34
N LEU A 47 1.65 -0.34 9.27
CA LEU A 47 2.04 -0.39 10.68
C LEU A 47 3.04 -1.52 10.96
N GLN A 48 2.99 -2.58 10.16
CA GLN A 48 3.87 -3.74 10.20
C GLN A 48 4.06 -4.28 8.79
N GLY A 49 5.21 -4.93 8.57
CA GLY A 49 5.62 -5.39 7.26
C GLY A 49 6.16 -4.28 6.36
N GLU A 50 6.93 -4.66 5.35
CA GLU A 50 7.53 -3.74 4.40
C GLU A 50 7.22 -4.23 2.98
N PRO A 51 6.22 -3.64 2.30
CA PRO A 51 5.97 -3.94 0.90
C PRO A 51 7.10 -3.36 0.03
N ASP A 52 7.35 -4.01 -1.11
CA ASP A 52 8.28 -3.52 -2.11
C ASP A 52 7.73 -2.26 -2.78
N ASP A 53 8.44 -1.14 -2.62
CA ASP A 53 8.13 0.12 -3.30
C ASP A 53 8.79 0.12 -4.69
N GLY A 54 8.00 0.20 -5.77
CA GLY A 54 8.54 0.34 -7.13
C GLY A 54 9.21 1.70 -7.41
N ARG A 55 8.88 2.74 -6.62
CA ARG A 55 9.41 4.12 -6.67
C ARG A 55 9.57 4.67 -5.26
N PRO A 56 10.58 4.19 -4.51
CA PRO A 56 10.82 4.63 -3.13
C PRO A 56 11.10 6.14 -3.01
N GLU A 57 11.61 6.77 -4.06
CA GLU A 57 11.90 8.21 -4.11
C GLU A 57 10.66 9.11 -4.17
N ALA A 58 9.48 8.54 -4.44
CA ALA A 58 8.22 9.29 -4.44
C ALA A 58 7.84 9.80 -3.03
N LEU A 59 8.37 9.18 -1.99
CA LEU A 59 8.20 9.61 -0.60
C LEU A 59 9.57 9.96 0.01
N SER A 60 9.59 10.91 0.93
CA SER A 60 10.81 11.19 1.70
C SER A 60 11.21 9.98 2.56
N ALA A 61 12.51 9.87 2.87
CA ALA A 61 13.02 8.82 3.75
C ALA A 61 12.26 8.77 5.08
N ALA A 62 12.02 9.92 5.71
CA ALA A 62 11.28 10.03 6.98
C ALA A 62 9.83 9.53 6.86
N GLN A 63 9.15 9.77 5.73
CA GLN A 63 7.82 9.22 5.49
C GLN A 63 7.86 7.70 5.39
N ARG A 64 8.85 7.15 4.66
CA ARG A 64 9.00 5.70 4.51
C ARG A 64 9.35 5.02 5.82
N GLU A 65 10.25 5.60 6.62
CA GLU A 65 10.59 5.13 7.97
C GLU A 65 9.38 5.17 8.91
N ALA A 66 8.49 6.15 8.75
CA ALA A 66 7.23 6.22 9.48
C ALA A 66 6.16 5.22 8.98
N GLY A 67 6.46 4.41 7.97
CA GLY A 67 5.58 3.37 7.41
C GLY A 67 4.67 3.86 6.28
N TRP A 68 4.82 5.09 5.78
CA TRP A 68 4.01 5.58 4.66
C TRP A 68 4.43 4.92 3.35
N ARG A 69 3.44 4.51 2.56
CA ARG A 69 3.62 3.81 1.28
C ARG A 69 2.57 4.30 0.27
N LEU A 70 2.90 4.26 -1.02
CA LEU A 70 1.94 4.51 -2.09
C LEU A 70 1.38 3.16 -2.56
N ALA A 71 0.15 2.84 -2.18
CA ALA A 71 -0.41 1.50 -2.36
C ALA A 71 -0.49 1.04 -3.82
N CYS A 72 -0.48 1.95 -4.79
CA CYS A 72 -0.57 1.60 -6.20
C CYS A 72 0.74 1.10 -6.82
N GLN A 73 1.84 1.08 -6.07
CA GLN A 73 3.14 0.63 -6.56
C GLN A 73 3.29 -0.90 -6.50
#